data_AF-A0A0Q7JE33-F1
#
_entry.id   AF-A0A0Q7JE33-F1
#
_cell.length_a   1.000
_cell.length_b   1.000
_cell.length_c   1.000
_cell.angle_alpha   90.00
_cell.angle_beta   90.00
_cell.angle_gamma   90.00
#
_symmetry.space_group_name_H-M   'P 1'
#
loop_
_entity.id
_entity.type
_entity.pdbx_description
1 polymer ?
#
loop_
_entity_poly.entity_id
_entity_poly.type
_entity_poly.pdbx_seq_one_letter_code
_entity_poly.pdbx_strand_id
1 'polypeptide(L)'
;MTNRLITEHESYVNVELTKEPELVFHQFFANYGLTQRESEILSLLVTHGYTNREIAESCYISEKTVKIHLANIMSKIGIGSMRKLLAMLLQQALTLSNRTNDSSRITTIGMS
;
A
#
# COMPACT_ATOMS: atom_id res chain seq x y z
N MET A 1 6.42 35.57 28.30
CA MET A 1 5.77 34.27 28.54
C MET A 1 6.43 33.26 27.64
N THR A 2 7.20 32.36 28.23
CA THR A 2 8.22 31.54 27.58
C THR A 2 7.59 30.31 26.95
N ASN A 3 7.52 30.25 25.62
CA ASN A 3 7.15 29.02 24.93
C ASN A 3 8.42 28.41 24.34
N ARG A 4 9.01 27.50 25.11
CA ARG A 4 10.11 26.63 24.69
C ARG A 4 9.67 25.21 25.02
N LEU A 5 10.16 24.27 24.20
CA LEU A 5 10.17 22.81 24.35
C LEU A 5 8.98 22.17 23.58
N ILE A 6 9.13 21.31 22.57
CA ILE A 6 10.27 20.51 22.06
C ILE A 6 9.99 20.18 20.58
N THR A 7 10.93 20.44 19.66
CA THR A 7 10.96 19.89 18.31
C THR A 7 11.86 18.65 18.33
N GLU A 8 11.27 17.46 18.42
CA GLU A 8 11.97 16.18 18.28
C GLU A 8 11.59 15.54 16.94
N HIS A 9 12.46 15.75 15.95
CA HIS A 9 12.97 14.74 15.01
C HIS A 9 12.03 13.59 14.57
N GLU A 10 10.84 13.90 14.04
CA GLU A 10 10.14 12.96 13.18
C GLU A 10 10.86 12.86 11.83
N SER A 11 11.82 11.95 11.80
CA SER A 11 12.56 11.55 10.61
C SER A 11 11.63 10.68 9.77
N TYR A 12 10.60 11.28 9.19
CA TYR A 12 9.78 10.62 8.18
C TYR A 12 10.70 10.29 7.01
N VAL A 13 10.82 9.00 6.70
CA VAL A 13 11.37 8.55 5.43
C VAL A 13 10.54 9.25 4.36
N ASN A 14 11.15 10.20 3.64
CA ASN A 14 10.56 10.78 2.43
C ASN A 14 10.52 9.66 1.39
N VAL A 15 9.48 8.83 1.45
CA VAL A 15 9.04 8.09 0.28
C VAL A 15 8.48 9.16 -0.63
N GLU A 16 9.29 9.58 -1.61
CA GLU A 16 8.79 10.28 -2.77
C GLU A 16 7.71 9.38 -3.40
N LEU A 17 6.45 9.57 -2.98
CA LEU A 17 5.26 8.97 -3.59
C LEU A 17 5.04 9.70 -4.92
N THR A 18 6.03 9.60 -5.80
CA THR A 18 6.00 10.18 -7.14
C THR A 18 5.01 9.38 -7.98
N LYS A 19 3.80 9.93 -8.07
CA LYS A 19 2.76 9.69 -9.07
C LYS A 19 2.26 8.24 -9.19
N GLU A 20 1.00 8.07 -8.81
CA GLU A 20 0.17 6.86 -8.92
C GLU A 20 0.53 5.71 -7.96
N PRO A 21 0.14 5.80 -6.67
CA PRO A 21 0.21 4.65 -5.73
C PRO A 21 -0.56 3.41 -6.24
N GLU A 22 -1.43 3.56 -7.25
CA GLU A 22 -2.08 2.46 -7.96
C GLU A 22 -1.10 1.48 -8.63
N LEU A 23 0.09 1.95 -9.06
CA LEU A 23 1.06 1.11 -9.79
C LEU A 23 1.87 0.18 -8.88
N VAL A 24 2.14 0.57 -7.63
CA VAL A 24 3.00 -0.22 -6.71
C VAL A 24 2.34 -1.55 -6.34
N PHE A 25 1.00 -1.56 -6.26
CA PHE A 25 0.24 -2.76 -5.90
C PHE A 25 -0.34 -3.49 -7.10
N HIS A 26 -0.19 -2.99 -8.33
CA HIS A 26 -0.71 -3.66 -9.53
C HIS A 26 -0.22 -5.11 -9.66
N GLN A 27 1.08 -5.34 -9.44
CA GLN A 27 1.65 -6.69 -9.45
C GLN A 27 1.08 -7.57 -8.33
N PHE A 28 0.85 -6.99 -7.14
CA PHE A 28 0.26 -7.71 -6.02
C PHE A 28 -1.17 -8.14 -6.36
N PHE A 29 -1.99 -7.22 -6.90
CA PHE A 29 -3.37 -7.50 -7.27
C PHE A 29 -3.47 -8.60 -8.33
N ALA A 30 -2.60 -8.55 -9.35
CA ALA A 30 -2.53 -9.57 -10.40
C ALA A 30 -2.12 -10.94 -9.86
N ASN A 31 -1.12 -11.00 -8.98
CA ASN A 31 -0.62 -12.26 -8.41
C ASN A 31 -1.69 -13.03 -7.62
N TYR A 32 -2.65 -12.33 -7.02
CA TYR A 32 -3.73 -12.92 -6.23
C TYR A 32 -5.08 -12.94 -6.95
N GLY A 33 -5.14 -12.54 -8.22
CA GLY A 33 -6.38 -12.53 -9.00
C GLY A 33 -7.50 -11.69 -8.37
N LEU A 34 -7.14 -10.54 -7.81
CA LEU A 34 -8.13 -9.60 -7.28
C LEU A 34 -8.95 -9.02 -8.45
N THR A 35 -10.26 -8.92 -8.25
CA THR A 35 -11.13 -8.20 -9.18
C THR A 35 -10.82 -6.70 -9.13
N GLN A 36 -11.20 -5.96 -10.17
CA GLN A 36 -11.05 -4.51 -10.20
C GLN A 36 -11.60 -3.84 -8.94
N ARG A 37 -12.77 -4.31 -8.47
CA ARG A 37 -13.41 -3.76 -7.28
C ARG A 37 -12.66 -4.08 -5.99
N GLU A 38 -12.10 -5.27 -5.87
CA GLU A 38 -11.29 -5.66 -4.72
C GLU A 38 -9.96 -4.88 -4.68
N SER A 39 -9.34 -4.66 -5.84
CA SER A 39 -8.15 -3.82 -5.98
C SER A 39 -8.41 -2.37 -5.56
N GLU A 40 -9.51 -1.78 -6.03
CA GLU A 40 -9.92 -0.43 -5.64
C GLU A 40 -10.11 -0.30 -4.12
N ILE A 41 -10.88 -1.20 -3.52
CA ILE A 41 -11.13 -1.23 -2.07
C ILE A 41 -9.83 -1.37 -1.28
N LEU A 42 -8.96 -2.29 -1.68
CA LEU A 42 -7.69 -2.51 -0.99
C LEU A 42 -6.75 -1.31 -1.16
N SER A 43 -6.73 -0.69 -2.33
CA SER A 43 -5.96 0.52 -2.61
C SER A 43 -6.36 1.66 -1.67
N LEU A 44 -7.65 2.01 -1.62
CA LEU A 44 -8.16 3.05 -0.73
C LEU A 44 -7.78 2.82 0.74
N LEU A 45 -7.83 1.55 1.17
CA LEU A 45 -7.43 1.17 2.52
C LEU A 45 -5.93 1.39 2.77
N VAL A 46 -5.05 0.94 1.87
CA VAL A 46 -3.59 0.96 2.14
C VAL A 46 -2.90 2.26 1.80
N THR A 47 -3.42 3.02 0.83
CA THR A 47 -2.80 4.29 0.40
C THR A 47 -3.34 5.47 1.18
N HIS A 48 -4.63 5.47 1.54
CA HIS A 48 -5.27 6.59 2.23
C HIS A 48 -5.60 6.27 3.70
N GLY A 49 -5.53 5.01 4.13
CA GLY A 49 -5.91 4.63 5.49
C GLY A 49 -7.43 4.71 5.73
N TYR A 50 -8.24 4.66 4.67
CA TYR A 50 -9.69 4.83 4.80
C TYR A 50 -10.33 3.72 5.65
N THR A 51 -11.26 4.14 6.49
CA THR A 51 -12.16 3.26 7.23
C THR A 51 -13.15 2.57 6.28
N ASN A 52 -13.78 1.48 6.73
CA ASN A 52 -14.82 0.81 5.94
C ASN A 52 -15.96 1.76 5.52
N ARG A 53 -16.25 2.77 6.34
CA ARG A 53 -17.27 3.79 6.07
C ARG A 53 -16.83 4.74 4.96
N GLU A 54 -15.60 5.26 5.02
CA GLU A 54 -15.06 6.14 3.98
C GLU A 54 -14.88 5.41 2.64
N ILE A 55 -14.47 4.13 2.67
CA ILE A 55 -14.44 3.28 1.48
C ILE A 55 -15.87 3.09 0.95
N ALA A 56 -16.83 2.79 1.81
CA ALA A 56 -18.24 2.61 1.40
C ALA A 56 -18.80 3.85 0.71
N GLU A 57 -18.54 5.03 1.27
CA GLU A 57 -18.90 6.34 0.70
C GLU A 57 -18.21 6.58 -0.65
N SER A 58 -16.89 6.38 -0.73
CA SER A 58 -16.10 6.58 -1.96
C SER A 58 -16.53 5.65 -3.09
N CYS A 59 -16.89 4.42 -2.74
CA CYS A 59 -17.25 3.37 -3.66
C CYS A 59 -18.77 3.30 -3.93
N TYR A 60 -19.61 4.11 -3.29
CA TYR A 60 -21.08 4.05 -3.39
C TYR A 60 -21.67 2.66 -3.08
N ILE A 61 -21.19 2.02 -2.01
CA ILE A 61 -21.67 0.72 -1.52
C ILE A 61 -21.91 0.75 -0.01
N SER A 62 -22.44 -0.32 0.58
CA SER A 62 -22.59 -0.40 2.04
C SER A 62 -21.28 -0.82 2.74
N GLU A 63 -21.10 -0.40 4.00
CA GLU A 63 -19.99 -0.91 4.84
C GLU A 63 -19.99 -2.44 4.95
N LYS A 64 -21.17 -3.07 4.96
CA LYS A 64 -21.29 -4.53 4.95
C LYS A 64 -20.70 -5.12 3.67
N THR A 65 -20.95 -4.49 2.53
CA THR A 65 -20.38 -4.88 1.23
C THR A 65 -18.86 -4.73 1.24
N VAL A 66 -18.32 -3.65 1.80
CA VAL A 66 -16.87 -3.47 1.98
C VAL A 66 -16.27 -4.62 2.80
N LYS A 67 -16.89 -4.98 3.93
CA LYS A 67 -16.43 -6.11 4.76
C LYS A 67 -16.42 -7.43 3.99
N ILE A 68 -17.42 -7.68 3.13
CA ILE A 68 -17.47 -8.87 2.28
C ILE A 68 -16.32 -8.86 1.27
N HIS A 69 -16.05 -7.74 0.60
CA HIS A 69 -14.90 -7.63 -0.32
C HIS A 69 -13.58 -7.87 0.41
N LEU A 70 -13.38 -7.30 1.60
CA LEU A 70 -12.17 -7.52 2.40
C LEU A 70 -12.02 -8.99 2.83
N ALA A 71 -13.12 -9.67 3.17
CA ALA A 71 -13.10 -11.10 3.45
C ALA A 71 -12.72 -11.93 2.22
N ASN A 72 -13.26 -11.60 1.04
CA ASN A 72 -12.92 -12.27 -0.21
C ASN A 72 -11.45 -12.06 -0.59
N ILE A 73 -10.93 -10.84 -0.46
CA ILE A 73 -9.50 -10.50 -0.66
C ILE A 73 -8.62 -11.38 0.24
N MET A 74 -8.93 -11.41 1.54
CA MET A 74 -8.19 -12.22 2.50
C MET A 74 -8.25 -13.72 2.16
N SER A 75 -9.42 -14.20 1.71
CA SER A 75 -9.59 -15.58 1.25
C SER A 75 -8.76 -15.90 0.00
N LYS A 76 -8.73 -15.02 -1.01
CA LYS A 76 -7.90 -15.18 -2.23
C LYS A 76 -6.41 -15.20 -1.91
N ILE A 77 -5.99 -14.42 -0.92
CA ILE A 77 -4.58 -14.35 -0.48
C ILE A 77 -4.24 -15.52 0.47
N GLY A 78 -5.23 -16.24 0.99
CA GLY A 78 -5.03 -17.37 1.90
C GLY A 78 -4.69 -16.95 3.33
N ILE A 79 -5.22 -15.80 3.78
CA ILE A 79 -4.97 -15.26 5.12
C ILE A 79 -6.28 -14.99 5.86
N GLY A 80 -6.28 -15.16 7.18
CA GLY A 80 -7.45 -14.88 8.03
C GLY A 80 -7.36 -13.57 8.82
N SER A 81 -6.37 -12.71 8.53
CA SER A 81 -6.07 -11.54 9.36
C SER A 81 -5.72 -10.32 8.52
N MET A 82 -6.47 -9.23 8.73
CA MET A 82 -6.19 -7.93 8.14
C MET A 82 -4.80 -7.41 8.54
N ARG A 83 -4.38 -7.62 9.79
CA ARG A 83 -3.03 -7.25 10.24
C ARG A 83 -1.94 -7.96 9.44
N LYS A 84 -2.15 -9.24 9.12
CA LYS A 84 -1.22 -10.02 8.28
C LYS A 84 -1.21 -9.51 6.84
N LEU A 85 -2.37 -9.14 6.28
CA LEU A 85 -2.48 -8.54 4.95
C LEU A 85 -1.62 -7.28 4.84
N LEU A 86 -1.80 -6.35 5.78
CA LEU A 86 -1.07 -5.09 5.81
C LEU A 86 0.43 -5.29 5.96
N ALA A 87 0.85 -6.21 6.83
CA ALA A 87 2.27 -6.55 7.00
C ALA A 87 2.89 -7.10 5.69
N MET A 88 2.18 -7.99 4.99
CA MET A 88 2.64 -8.54 3.71
C MET A 88 2.76 -7.44 2.63
N LEU A 89 1.78 -6.55 2.54
CA LEU A 89 1.79 -5.43 1.59
C LEU A 89 2.96 -4.47 1.87
N LEU A 90 3.21 -4.16 3.15
CA LEU A 90 4.35 -3.33 3.54
C LEU A 90 5.69 -3.99 3.19
N GLN A 91 5.84 -5.29 3.47
CA GLN A 91 7.05 -6.04 3.11
C GLN A 91 7.28 -6.05 1.59
N GLN A 92 6.21 -6.19 0.80
CA GLN A 92 6.28 -6.12 -0.65
C GLN A 92 6.73 -4.75 -1.14
N ALA A 93 6.16 -3.66 -0.61
CA ALA A 93 6.54 -2.29 -0.97
C ALA A 93 8.02 -2.00 -0.66
N LEU A 94 8.51 -2.44 0.50
CA LEU A 94 9.93 -2.30 0.88
C LEU A 94 10.86 -3.12 -0.02
N THR A 95 10.43 -4.32 -0.42
CA THR A 95 11.21 -5.18 -1.34
C THR A 95 11.33 -4.57 -2.74
N LEU A 96 10.26 -3.95 -3.24
CA LEU A 96 10.27 -3.26 -4.54
C LEU A 96 11.18 -2.03 -4.52
N SER A 97 11.17 -1.25 -3.43
CA SER A 97 12.07 -0.11 -3.25
C SER A 97 13.54 -0.52 -3.33
N ASN A 98 13.94 -1.63 -2.70
CA ASN A 98 15.33 -2.10 -2.73
C ASN A 98 15.82 -2.53 -4.11
N ARG A 99 14.93 -3.01 -5.01
CA ARG A 99 15.33 -3.37 -6.39
C ARG A 99 15.61 -2.15 -7.26
N THR A 100 14.94 -1.03 -7.00
CA THR A 100 15.16 0.22 -7.75
C THR A 100 16.53 0.85 -7.44
N ASN A 101 17.03 0.70 -6.21
CA ASN A 101 18.36 1.18 -5.81
C ASN A 101 19.54 0.37 -6.39
N ASP A 102 19.33 -0.90 -6.78
CA ASP A 102 20.39 -1.74 -7.35
C ASP A 102 20.58 -1.52 -8.86
N SER A 103 19.54 -1.00 -9.54
CA SER A 103 19.62 -0.68 -10.98
C SER A 103 20.58 0.49 -11.28
N SER A 104 20.92 1.30 -10.27
CA SER A 104 21.92 2.38 -10.37
C SER A 104 23.37 1.90 -10.24
N ARG A 105 23.64 0.61 -10.00
CA ARG A 105 25.01 0.04 -9.93
C ARG A 105 25.43 -0.73 -11.18
N ILE A 106 24.51 -0.99 -12.12
CA ILE A 106 24.79 -1.83 -13.30
C ILE A 106 25.22 -1.01 -14.53
N THR A 107 25.08 0.32 -14.54
CA THR A 107 25.40 1.14 -15.75
C THR A 107 26.82 1.75 -15.80
N THR A 108 27.68 1.58 -14.78
CA THR A 108 29.05 2.15 -14.81
C THR A 108 30.14 1.16 -15.23
N ILE A 109 29.83 -0.13 -15.43
CA ILE A 109 30.82 -1.12 -15.87
C ILE A 109 30.44 -1.61 -17.26
N GLY A 110 30.80 -0.83 -18.28
CA GLY A 110 30.70 -1.32 -19.66
C GLY A 110 30.36 -0.29 -20.74
N MET A 111 30.97 0.89 -20.73
CA MET A 111 31.15 1.68 -21.95
C MET A 111 32.56 2.29 -21.90
N SER A 112 33.43 1.68 -22.70
CA SER A 112 34.73 2.11 -23.28
C SER A 112 35.59 3.13 -22.54
#